data_AF-A0A2T6DXH9-F1
#
_entry.id   AF-A0A2T6DXH9-F1
#
_cell.length_a   1.000
_cell.length_b   1.000
_cell.length_c   1.000
_cell.angle_alpha   90.00
_cell.angle_beta   90.00
_cell.angle_gamma   90.00
#
_symmetry.space_group_name_H-M   'P 1'
#
loop_
_entity.id
_entity.type
_entity.pdbx_description
1 polymer ?
#
loop_
_entity_poly.entity_id
_entity_poly.type
_entity_poly.pdbx_seq_one_letter_code
_entity_poly.pdbx_strand_id
1 'polypeptide(L)'
;MRDQRKVDAEHLKLLTVFHYIGAGLGLVGIGFIALHYTIMSTVVMNPKVWEGQKGGPLPVEFFAIFKWFYLLGVVFFVVYGVLNLISAFCIRARKHRMFSLVVAGLNCIHVPLGTALGAFTIIVLLRDSVREVYKS
;
A
#
# COMPACT_ATOMS: atom_id res chain seq x y z
N MET A 1 13.93 17.41 28.84
CA MET A 1 14.50 16.40 27.90
C MET A 1 14.02 14.95 28.11
N ARG A 2 13.69 14.48 29.33
CA ARG A 2 13.15 13.11 29.54
C ARG A 2 11.76 12.88 28.92
N ASP A 3 11.00 13.95 28.72
CA ASP A 3 9.63 13.90 28.21
C ASP A 3 9.55 13.66 26.68
N GLN A 4 10.39 14.37 25.91
CA GLN A 4 10.48 14.22 24.45
C GLN A 4 10.81 12.79 24.00
N ARG A 5 11.76 12.10 24.67
CA ARG A 5 12.11 10.71 24.32
C ARG A 5 10.94 9.73 24.51
N LYS A 6 10.09 9.95 25.52
CA LYS A 6 8.88 9.15 25.73
C LYS A 6 7.85 9.41 24.63
N VAL A 7 7.63 10.69 24.30
CA VAL A 7 6.73 11.10 23.21
C VAL A 7 7.17 10.51 21.87
N ASP A 8 8.47 10.55 21.55
CA ASP A 8 8.98 9.99 20.30
C ASP A 8 8.88 8.45 20.26
N ALA A 9 9.03 7.77 21.40
CA ALA A 9 8.81 6.33 21.47
C ALA A 9 7.35 5.96 21.15
N GLU A 10 6.39 6.73 21.68
CA GLU A 10 4.97 6.62 21.36
C GLU A 10 4.68 6.95 19.89
N HIS A 11 5.25 8.02 19.34
CA HIS A 11 5.10 8.35 17.92
C HIS A 11 5.62 7.26 17.00
N LEU A 12 6.75 6.63 17.33
CA LEU A 12 7.25 5.51 16.54
C LEU A 12 6.37 4.25 16.67
N LYS A 13 5.70 4.06 17.82
CA LYS A 13 4.71 2.98 18.00
C LYS A 13 3.49 3.24 17.13
N LEU A 14 2.97 4.47 17.14
CA LEU A 14 1.88 4.91 16.27
C LEU A 14 2.23 4.72 14.79
N LEU A 15 3.46 5.11 14.43
CA LEU A 15 3.99 4.96 13.10
C LEU A 15 4.05 3.50 12.64
N THR A 16 4.50 2.61 13.54
CA THR A 16 4.49 1.16 13.30
C THR A 16 3.06 0.66 13.00
N VAL A 17 2.07 1.11 13.79
CA VAL A 17 0.66 0.75 13.56
C VAL A 17 0.17 1.25 12.21
N PHE A 18 0.50 2.48 11.82
CA PHE A 18 0.07 2.99 10.52
C PHE A 18 0.68 2.25 9.33
N HIS A 19 1.95 1.83 9.41
CA HIS A 19 2.56 1.00 8.37
C HIS A 19 1.91 -0.41 8.33
N TYR A 20 1.52 -0.98 9.47
CA TYR A 20 0.70 -2.21 9.48
C TYR A 20 -0.69 -2.00 8.85
N ILE A 21 -1.34 -0.86 9.11
CA ILE A 21 -2.61 -0.50 8.46
C ILE A 21 -2.41 -0.36 6.95
N GLY A 22 -1.32 0.26 6.50
CA GLY A 22 -0.95 0.32 5.08
C GLY A 22 -0.77 -1.07 4.46
N ALA A 23 -0.10 -1.98 5.16
CA ALA A 23 0.01 -3.37 4.73
C ALA A 23 -1.37 -4.07 4.62
N GLY A 24 -2.24 -3.84 5.60
CA GLY A 24 -3.62 -4.34 5.59
C GLY A 24 -4.45 -3.76 4.44
N LEU A 25 -4.29 -2.48 4.12
CA LEU A 25 -4.94 -1.85 2.97
C LEU A 25 -4.46 -2.46 1.65
N GLY A 26 -3.17 -2.81 1.55
CA GLY A 26 -2.63 -3.58 0.43
C GLY A 26 -3.35 -4.92 0.25
N LEU A 27 -3.54 -5.67 1.35
CA LEU A 27 -4.28 -6.94 1.34
C LEU A 27 -5.74 -6.76 0.90
N VAL A 28 -6.42 -5.75 1.43
CA VAL A 28 -7.80 -5.41 1.04
C VAL A 28 -7.86 -5.03 -0.45
N GLY A 29 -6.88 -4.29 -0.95
CA GLY A 29 -6.76 -3.94 -2.37
C GLY A 29 -6.62 -5.18 -3.27
N ILE A 30 -5.83 -6.17 -2.86
CA ILE A 30 -5.73 -7.46 -3.57
C ILE A 30 -7.09 -8.16 -3.59
N GLY A 31 -7.78 -8.22 -2.45
CA GLY A 31 -9.12 -8.80 -2.35
C GLY A 31 -10.13 -8.09 -3.26
N PHE A 32 -10.10 -6.75 -3.30
CA PHE A 32 -10.92 -5.95 -4.20
C PHE A 32 -10.64 -6.26 -5.66
N ILE A 33 -9.36 -6.33 -6.07
CA ILE A 33 -9.00 -6.69 -7.44
C ILE A 33 -9.50 -8.10 -7.79
N ALA A 34 -9.31 -9.08 -6.90
CA ALA A 34 -9.75 -10.45 -7.13
C ALA A 34 -11.27 -10.51 -7.32
N LEU A 35 -12.03 -9.87 -6.43
CA LEU A 35 -13.48 -9.78 -6.53
C LEU A 35 -13.91 -9.09 -7.83
N HIS A 36 -13.35 -7.92 -8.13
CA HIS A 36 -13.67 -7.15 -9.32
C HIS A 36 -13.35 -7.92 -10.60
N TYR A 37 -12.21 -8.62 -10.65
CA TYR A 37 -11.84 -9.49 -11.76
C TYR A 37 -12.84 -10.63 -11.95
N THR A 38 -13.27 -11.29 -10.86
CA THR A 38 -14.26 -12.38 -10.96
C THR A 38 -15.61 -11.91 -11.47
N ILE A 39 -16.09 -10.75 -11.02
CA ILE A 39 -17.35 -10.16 -11.49
C ILE A 39 -17.23 -9.78 -12.97
N MET A 40 -16.16 -9.09 -13.36
CA MET A 40 -15.97 -8.70 -14.76
C MET A 40 -15.81 -9.90 -15.68
N SER A 41 -15.06 -10.91 -15.26
CA SER A 41 -14.90 -12.15 -16.03
C SER A 41 -16.23 -12.88 -16.22
N THR A 42 -17.07 -12.95 -15.19
CA THR A 42 -18.37 -13.63 -15.27
C THR A 42 -19.36 -12.86 -16.13
N VAL A 43 -19.43 -11.53 -16.01
CA VAL A 43 -20.31 -10.68 -16.82
C VAL A 43 -19.91 -10.73 -18.30
N VAL A 44 -18.63 -10.58 -18.59
CA VAL A 44 -18.15 -10.49 -19.97
C VAL A 44 -18.22 -11.84 -20.69
N MET A 45 -18.01 -12.95 -19.98
CA MET A 45 -18.14 -14.30 -20.57
C MET A 45 -19.59 -14.78 -20.67
N ASN A 46 -20.57 -14.05 -20.11
CA ASN A 46 -21.96 -14.46 -20.12
C ASN A 46 -22.64 -14.05 -21.44
N PRO A 47 -23.02 -15.01 -22.32
CA PRO A 47 -23.60 -14.70 -23.63
C PRO A 47 -24.93 -13.94 -23.53
N LYS A 48 -25.69 -14.12 -22.45
CA LYS A 48 -26.97 -13.41 -22.22
C LYS A 48 -26.80 -11.90 -22.03
N VAL A 49 -25.62 -11.44 -21.61
CA VAL A 49 -25.32 -10.01 -21.45
C VAL A 49 -25.14 -9.32 -22.80
N TRP A 50 -24.77 -10.09 -23.83
CA TRP A 50 -24.52 -9.60 -25.19
C TRP A 50 -25.72 -9.82 -26.13
N GLU A 51 -26.75 -10.55 -25.71
CA GLU A 51 -27.99 -10.71 -26.47
C GLU A 51 -28.64 -9.34 -26.72
N GLY A 52 -28.86 -9.01 -27.99
CA GLY A 52 -29.45 -7.74 -28.42
C GLY A 52 -28.48 -6.55 -28.49
N GLN A 53 -27.20 -6.71 -28.12
CA GLN A 53 -26.19 -5.67 -28.33
C GLN A 53 -25.66 -5.67 -29.77
N LYS A 54 -25.64 -4.51 -30.43
CA LYS A 54 -25.13 -4.33 -31.80
C LYS A 54 -23.62 -4.59 -31.95
N GLY A 55 -22.88 -4.80 -30.86
CA GLY A 55 -21.42 -4.92 -30.84
C GLY A 55 -20.84 -6.32 -30.57
N GLY A 56 -21.68 -7.31 -30.21
CA GLY A 56 -21.18 -8.62 -29.77
C GLY A 56 -20.27 -8.55 -28.53
N PRO A 57 -19.67 -9.67 -28.09
CA PRO A 57 -18.68 -9.66 -27.00
C PRO A 57 -17.46 -8.80 -27.37
N LEU A 58 -16.84 -8.19 -26.35
CA LEU A 58 -15.66 -7.33 -26.50
C LEU A 58 -14.54 -8.00 -27.33
N PRO A 59 -13.73 -7.23 -28.10
CA PRO A 59 -12.61 -7.79 -28.86
C PRO A 59 -11.57 -8.49 -27.96
N VAL A 60 -10.95 -9.56 -28.47
CA VAL A 60 -9.91 -10.35 -27.75
C VAL A 60 -8.74 -9.50 -27.24
N GLU A 61 -8.37 -8.44 -27.96
CA GLU A 61 -7.32 -7.51 -27.56
C GLU A 61 -7.69 -6.73 -26.28
N PHE A 62 -8.96 -6.37 -26.13
CA PHE A 62 -9.45 -5.67 -24.95
C PHE A 62 -9.29 -6.54 -23.71
N PHE A 63 -9.59 -7.83 -23.79
CA PHE A 63 -9.35 -8.77 -22.69
C PHE A 63 -7.88 -8.91 -22.32
N ALA A 64 -6.98 -8.88 -23.30
CA ALA A 64 -5.54 -8.95 -23.04
C ALA A 64 -5.08 -7.73 -22.23
N ILE A 65 -5.50 -6.52 -22.63
CA ILE A 65 -5.21 -5.28 -21.91
C ILE A 65 -5.78 -5.31 -20.49
N PHE A 66 -7.03 -5.75 -20.32
CA PHE A 66 -7.65 -5.87 -19.01
C PHE A 66 -6.90 -6.84 -18.10
N LYS A 67 -6.49 -8.00 -18.62
CA LYS A 67 -5.71 -8.98 -17.85
C LYS A 67 -4.38 -8.39 -17.37
N TRP A 68 -3.67 -7.67 -18.24
CA TRP A 68 -2.43 -6.97 -17.87
C TRP A 68 -2.68 -5.87 -16.84
N PHE A 69 -3.76 -5.11 -16.97
CA PHE A 69 -4.16 -4.09 -16.00
C PHE A 69 -4.40 -4.68 -14.61
N TYR A 70 -5.14 -5.78 -14.51
CA TYR A 70 -5.35 -6.47 -13.23
C TYR A 70 -4.06 -7.05 -12.67
N LEU A 71 -3.22 -7.67 -13.51
CA LEU A 71 -1.93 -8.21 -13.07
C LEU A 71 -1.04 -7.10 -12.49
N LEU A 72 -0.95 -5.97 -13.18
CA LEU A 72 -0.19 -4.81 -12.71
C LEU A 72 -0.75 -4.28 -11.38
N GLY A 73 -2.08 -4.21 -11.26
CA GLY A 73 -2.74 -3.81 -10.01
C GLY A 73 -2.44 -4.75 -8.84
N VAL A 74 -2.49 -6.08 -9.05
CA VAL A 74 -2.14 -7.06 -8.01
C VAL A 74 -0.68 -6.89 -7.59
N VAL A 75 0.25 -6.83 -8.56
CA VAL A 75 1.68 -6.63 -8.28
C VAL A 75 1.89 -5.35 -7.49
N PHE A 76 1.22 -4.26 -7.88
CA PHE A 76 1.28 -2.98 -7.19
C PHE A 76 0.86 -3.11 -5.71
N PHE A 77 -0.32 -3.67 -5.42
CA PHE A 77 -0.80 -3.81 -4.05
C PHE A 77 0.02 -4.79 -3.21
N VAL A 78 0.56 -5.85 -3.82
CA VAL A 78 1.49 -6.78 -3.15
C VAL A 78 2.78 -6.05 -2.75
N VAL A 79 3.41 -5.34 -3.70
CA VAL A 79 4.64 -4.58 -3.44
C VAL A 79 4.39 -3.53 -2.37
N TYR A 80 3.31 -2.74 -2.50
CA TYR A 80 2.91 -1.74 -1.52
C TYR A 80 2.72 -2.35 -0.12
N GLY A 81 1.99 -3.47 -0.03
CA GLY A 81 1.71 -4.14 1.23
C GLY A 81 2.97 -4.70 1.89
N VAL A 82 3.83 -5.35 1.11
CA VAL A 82 5.10 -5.93 1.60
C VAL A 82 6.07 -4.84 2.06
N LEU A 83 6.22 -3.76 1.29
CA LEU A 83 7.09 -2.63 1.68
C LEU A 83 6.65 -1.99 2.99
N ASN A 84 5.35 -1.75 3.15
CA ASN A 84 4.79 -1.21 4.39
C ASN A 84 4.95 -2.20 5.56
N LEU A 85 4.75 -3.49 5.32
CA LEU A 85 4.91 -4.51 6.34
C LEU A 85 6.37 -4.61 6.83
N ILE A 86 7.33 -4.65 5.91
CA ILE A 86 8.77 -4.66 6.25
C ILE A 86 9.12 -3.35 6.98
N SER A 87 8.62 -2.21 6.51
CA SER A 87 8.87 -0.91 7.15
C SER A 87 8.33 -0.88 8.59
N ALA A 88 7.13 -1.43 8.84
CA ALA A 88 6.60 -1.58 10.19
C ALA A 88 7.53 -2.39 11.09
N PHE A 89 8.06 -3.53 10.59
CA PHE A 89 9.03 -4.33 11.33
C PHE A 89 10.34 -3.57 11.59
N CYS A 90 10.87 -2.86 10.60
CA CYS A 90 12.07 -2.04 10.75
C CYS A 90 11.89 -0.95 11.82
N ILE A 91 10.75 -0.24 11.80
CA ILE A 91 10.44 0.82 12.76
C ILE A 91 10.27 0.27 14.18
N ARG A 92 9.60 -0.88 14.30
CA ARG A 92 9.44 -1.59 15.57
C ARG A 92 10.76 -2.06 16.14
N ALA A 93 11.61 -2.64 15.29
CA ALA A 93 12.94 -3.10 15.67
C ALA A 93 13.96 -1.95 15.85
N ARG A 94 13.58 -0.70 15.53
CA ARG A 94 14.46 0.47 15.53
C ARG A 94 15.69 0.29 14.62
N LYS A 95 15.52 -0.41 13.49
CA LYS A 95 16.59 -0.71 12.53
C LYS A 95 16.24 -0.23 11.13
N HIS A 96 17.25 -0.02 10.29
CA HIS A 96 17.10 0.33 8.87
C HIS A 96 16.24 1.59 8.60
N ARG A 97 16.48 2.68 9.35
CA ARG A 97 15.78 3.98 9.21
C ARG A 97 15.62 4.46 7.77
N MET A 98 16.67 4.33 6.96
CA MET A 98 16.66 4.78 5.56
C MET A 98 15.63 4.03 4.72
N PHE A 99 15.45 2.73 4.96
CA PHE A 99 14.44 1.93 4.27
C PHE A 99 13.05 2.48 4.55
N SER A 100 12.70 2.71 5.82
CA SER A 100 11.41 3.26 6.21
C SER A 100 11.17 4.70 5.70
N LEU A 101 12.23 5.50 5.54
CA LEU A 101 12.13 6.82 4.89
C LEU A 101 11.82 6.70 3.40
N VAL A 102 12.42 5.75 2.69
CA VAL A 102 12.10 5.49 1.27
C VAL A 102 10.66 5.01 1.12
N VAL A 103 10.24 4.04 1.94
CA VAL A 103 8.85 3.54 1.94
C VAL A 103 7.86 4.67 2.24
N ALA A 104 8.20 5.58 3.16
CA ALA A 104 7.37 6.75 3.44
C ALA A 104 7.22 7.68 2.23
N GLY A 105 8.31 7.91 1.49
CA GLY A 105 8.26 8.68 0.24
C GLY A 105 7.37 8.02 -0.82
N LEU A 106 7.45 6.69 -0.95
CA LEU A 106 6.57 5.93 -1.84
C LEU A 106 5.10 6.02 -1.42
N ASN A 107 4.83 5.95 -0.11
CA ASN A 107 3.48 6.12 0.42
C ASN A 107 2.89 7.50 0.09
N CYS A 108 3.72 8.54 -0.06
CA CYS A 108 3.23 9.89 -0.40
C CYS A 108 2.54 9.98 -1.76
N ILE A 109 2.77 9.02 -2.66
CA ILE A 109 2.14 8.96 -4.00
C ILE A 109 0.63 8.70 -3.87
N HIS A 110 0.18 8.06 -2.79
CA HIS A 110 -1.23 7.77 -2.55
C HIS A 110 -1.91 8.88 -1.72
N VAL A 111 -2.84 9.59 -2.33
CA VAL A 111 -3.62 10.65 -1.67
C VAL A 111 -5.00 10.11 -1.26
N PRO A 112 -5.57 10.51 -0.10
CA PRO A 112 -5.01 11.35 0.96
C PRO A 112 -4.27 10.57 2.06
N LEU A 113 -4.62 9.29 2.26
CA LEU A 113 -4.14 8.49 3.40
C LEU A 113 -2.62 8.22 3.33
N GLY A 114 -2.10 7.92 2.15
CA GLY A 114 -0.68 7.62 1.96
C GLY A 114 0.21 8.84 2.17
N THR A 115 -0.22 10.03 1.72
CA THR A 115 0.49 11.30 1.94
C THR A 115 0.54 11.68 3.42
N ALA A 116 -0.57 11.58 4.15
CA ALA A 116 -0.59 11.86 5.58
C ALA A 116 0.33 10.90 6.34
N LEU A 117 0.25 9.60 6.04
CA LEU A 117 1.13 8.58 6.61
C LEU A 117 2.60 8.84 6.27
N GLY A 118 2.92 9.08 5.00
CA GLY A 118 4.27 9.29 4.50
C GLY A 118 4.91 10.54 5.11
N ALA A 119 4.19 11.68 5.09
CA ALA A 119 4.67 12.93 5.70
C ALA A 119 4.92 12.76 7.21
N PHE A 120 3.98 12.14 7.94
CA PHE A 120 4.16 11.87 9.37
C PHE A 120 5.36 10.96 9.64
N THR A 121 5.54 9.92 8.82
CA THR A 121 6.70 9.02 8.90
C THR A 121 8.02 9.78 8.75
N ILE A 122 8.13 10.61 7.72
CA ILE A 122 9.33 11.39 7.42
C ILE A 122 9.63 12.35 8.57
N ILE A 123 8.63 13.12 9.02
CA ILE A 123 8.80 14.09 10.11
C ILE A 123 9.27 13.42 11.40
N VAL A 124 8.64 12.30 11.79
CA VAL A 124 9.02 11.59 13.03
C VAL A 124 10.40 10.94 12.91
N LEU A 125 10.69 10.26 11.79
CA LEU A 125 11.98 9.61 11.61
C LEU A 125 13.12 10.62 11.50
N LEU A 126 12.90 11.84 11.01
CA LEU A 126 13.95 12.86 10.88
C LEU A 126 14.40 13.51 12.20
N ARG A 127 13.64 13.37 13.30
CA ARG A 127 13.99 13.94 14.61
C ARG A 127 15.31 13.40 15.16
N ASP A 128 16.12 14.26 15.76
CA ASP A 128 17.43 13.87 16.31
C ASP A 128 17.31 12.85 17.45
N SER A 129 16.32 13.01 18.32
CA SER A 129 16.00 12.05 19.39
C SER A 129 15.75 10.64 18.86
N VAL A 130 15.07 10.52 17.72
CA VAL A 130 14.81 9.24 17.04
C VAL A 130 16.06 8.75 16.34
N ARG A 131 16.83 9.65 15.70
CA ARG A 131 18.07 9.31 15.02
C ARG A 131 19.07 8.65 15.95
N GLU A 132 19.20 9.13 17.19
CA GLU A 132 20.09 8.53 18.19
C GLU A 132 19.65 7.11 18.59
N VAL A 133 18.34 6.84 18.64
CA VAL A 133 17.81 5.49 18.95
C VAL A 133 18.16 4.47 17.86
N TYR A 134 18.32 4.90 16.60
CA TYR A 134 18.72 4.02 15.48
C TYR A 134 20.25 3.85 15.34
N LYS A 135 21.04 4.65 16.08
CA LYS A 135 22.52 4.55 16.11
C LYS A 135 23.03 3.66 17.24
N SER A 136 22.20 3.41 18.25
CA SER A 136 22.48 2.50 19.37
C SER A 136 22.29 1.04 18.98
#